data_AF-A0A1B0B7B2-F1
#
_entry.id   AF-A0A1B0B7B2-F1
#
_cell.length_a   1.000
_cell.length_b   1.000
_cell.length_c   1.000
_cell.angle_alpha   90.00
_cell.angle_beta   90.00
_cell.angle_gamma   90.00
#
_symmetry.space_group_name_H-M   'P 1'
#
loop_
_entity.id
_entity.type
_entity.pdbx_description
1 polymer ?
#
loop_
_entity_poly.entity_id
_entity_poly.type
_entity_poly.pdbx_seq_one_letter_code
_entity_poly.pdbx_strand_id
1 'polypeptide(L)' 'MNKLMLEQYASRYAFGYRIRDFNTGNDFGHKQNRDVDGVTRGQYHILLPDGRVQNVIYKADDTGFHADVTFETGH' A
#
# COMPACT_ATOMS: atom_id res chain seq x y z
N MET A 1 -27.90 13.35 12.54
CA MET A 1 -26.45 13.20 12.26
C MET A 1 -25.94 14.46 11.60
N ASN A 2 -24.76 14.98 11.97
CA ASN A 2 -24.23 16.23 11.41
C ASN A 2 -23.36 15.96 10.16
N LYS A 3 -23.18 17.00 9.31
CA LYS A 3 -22.42 16.95 8.06
C LYS A 3 -20.92 16.66 8.26
N LEU A 4 -20.33 17.19 9.34
CA LEU A 4 -18.91 17.00 9.68
C LEU A 4 -18.56 15.52 9.92
N MET A 5 -19.44 14.79 10.61
CA MET A 5 -19.30 13.35 10.86
C MET A 5 -19.44 12.53 9.58
N LEU A 6 -20.24 12.98 8.61
CA LEU A 6 -20.39 12.32 7.31
C LEU A 6 -19.14 12.52 6.44
N GLU A 7 -18.56 13.73 6.42
CA GLU A 7 -17.31 14.01 5.69
C GLU A 7 -16.12 13.23 6.27
N GLN A 8 -16.02 13.12 7.60
CA GLN A 8 -14.96 12.36 8.28
C GLN A 8 -15.11 10.84 8.11
N TYR A 9 -16.33 10.34 7.92
CA TYR A 9 -16.57 8.92 7.59
C TYR A 9 -16.32 8.63 6.11
N ALA A 10 -16.63 9.58 5.22
CA ALA A 10 -16.41 9.46 3.77
C ALA A 10 -14.93 9.48 3.36
N SER A 11 -14.02 9.96 4.24
CA SER A 11 -12.58 9.97 3.99
C SER A 11 -11.90 8.62 4.29
N ARG A 12 -12.60 7.68 4.95
CA ARG A 12 -12.06 6.37 5.30
C ARG A 12 -12.20 5.40 4.14
N TYR A 13 -11.12 4.68 3.87
CA TYR A 13 -11.17 3.55 2.95
C TYR A 13 -10.12 2.51 3.33
N ALA A 14 -10.32 1.30 2.84
CA ALA A 14 -9.31 0.26 2.82
C ALA A 14 -9.49 -0.57 1.55
N PHE A 15 -8.39 -0.88 0.88
CA PHE A 15 -8.39 -1.77 -0.27
C PHE A 15 -7.10 -2.57 -0.32
N GLY A 16 -7.13 -3.64 -1.09
CA GLY A 16 -5.93 -4.36 -1.46
C GLY A 16 -6.18 -5.31 -2.61
N TYR A 17 -5.11 -5.66 -3.31
CA TYR A 17 -5.12 -6.61 -4.41
C TYR A 17 -3.76 -7.31 -4.50
N ARG A 18 -3.76 -8.45 -5.17
CA ARG A 18 -2.55 -9.19 -5.51
C ARG A 18 -2.70 -9.79 -6.90
N ILE A 19 -1.66 -9.67 -7.70
CA ILE A 19 -1.52 -10.31 -8.99
C ILE A 19 -0.45 -11.38 -8.81
N ARG A 20 -0.81 -12.63 -9.06
CA ARG A 20 0.13 -13.75 -9.15
C ARG A 20 -0.13 -14.45 -10.48
N ASP A 21 0.75 -14.20 -11.44
CA ASP A 21 0.68 -14.78 -12.78
C ASP A 21 1.83 -15.74 -12.99
N PHE A 22 1.52 -17.03 -13.00
CA PHE A 22 2.50 -18.10 -13.19
C PHE A 22 3.07 -18.15 -14.62
N ASN A 23 2.37 -17.63 -15.62
CA ASN A 23 2.83 -17.66 -17.00
C ASN A 23 3.92 -16.61 -17.26
N THR A 24 3.77 -15.42 -16.67
CA THR A 24 4.74 -14.33 -16.81
C THR A 24 5.73 -14.25 -15.65
N GLY A 25 5.48 -14.97 -14.55
CA GLY A 25 6.27 -14.91 -13.32
C GLY A 25 5.95 -13.67 -12.46
N ASN A 26 4.99 -12.84 -12.83
CA ASN A 26 4.67 -11.61 -12.10
C ASN A 26 4.04 -11.90 -10.73
N ASP A 27 4.65 -11.38 -9.66
CA ASP A 27 4.04 -11.29 -8.33
C ASP A 27 4.07 -9.82 -7.86
N PHE A 28 2.89 -9.22 -7.79
CA PHE A 28 2.66 -7.87 -7.30
C PHE A 28 1.57 -7.89 -6.24
N GLY A 29 1.72 -7.11 -5.19
CA GLY A 29 0.64 -6.92 -4.21
C GLY A 29 0.64 -5.52 -3.65
N HIS A 30 -0.55 -5.04 -3.28
CA HIS A 30 -0.73 -3.73 -2.66
C HIS A 30 -1.88 -3.80 -1.67
N LYS A 31 -1.70 -3.22 -0.49
CA LYS A 31 -2.79 -2.91 0.45
C LYS A 31 -2.61 -1.49 0.97
N GLN A 32 -3.72 -0.77 1.13
CA GLN A 32 -3.73 0.59 1.66
C GLN A 32 -4.98 0.82 2.51
N ASN A 33 -4.85 1.63 3.55
CA ASN A 33 -5.96 2.18 4.30
C ASN A 33 -5.76 3.67 4.57
N ARG A 34 -6.86 4.38 4.82
CA ARG A 34 -6.87 5.74 5.34
C ARG A 34 -7.76 5.81 6.58
N ASP A 35 -7.21 6.33 7.66
CA ASP A 35 -7.91 6.48 8.94
C ASP A 35 -8.70 7.79 9.03
N VAL A 36 -9.37 7.99 10.17
CA VAL A 36 -10.20 9.16 10.47
C VAL A 36 -9.40 10.46 10.59
N ASP A 37 -8.10 10.36 10.85
CA ASP A 37 -7.17 11.48 10.96
C ASP A 37 -6.58 11.86 9.59
N GLY A 38 -6.98 11.14 8.53
CA GLY A 38 -6.50 11.36 7.17
C GLY A 38 -5.13 10.75 6.89
N VAL A 39 -4.57 9.96 7.80
CA VAL A 39 -3.30 9.28 7.60
C VAL A 39 -3.52 8.06 6.73
N THR A 40 -2.77 7.96 5.65
CA THR A 40 -2.80 6.83 4.72
C THR A 40 -1.62 5.91 5.02
N ARG A 41 -1.85 4.62 5.23
CA ARG A 41 -0.80 3.63 5.41
C ARG A 41 -0.97 2.52 4.40
N GLY A 42 0.13 2.03 3.85
CA GLY A 42 0.07 0.93 2.92
C GLY A 42 1.39 0.21 2.77
N GLN A 43 1.33 -0.87 2.02
CA GLN A 43 2.52 -1.55 1.55
C GLN A 43 2.26 -2.10 0.16
N TYR A 44 3.30 -2.17 -0.65
CA TYR A 44 3.29 -2.93 -1.89
C TYR A 44 4.56 -3.76 -2.04
N HIS A 45 4.48 -4.79 -2.87
CA HIS A 45 5.63 -5.60 -3.26
C HIS A 45 5.64 -5.82 -4.76
N ILE A 46 6.84 -5.95 -5.33
CA ILE A 46 7.08 -6.18 -6.76
C ILE A 46 8.22 -7.18 -6.90
N LEU A 47 8.00 -8.28 -7.63
CA LEU A 47 9.09 -9.11 -8.13
C LEU A 47 9.81 -8.38 -9.27
N LEU A 48 11.10 -8.11 -9.10
CA LEU A 48 11.92 -7.43 -10.08
C LEU A 48 12.50 -8.40 -11.12
N PRO A 49 12.90 -7.91 -12.30
CA PRO A 49 13.51 -8.75 -13.35
C PRO A 49 14.80 -9.47 -12.92
N ASP A 50 15.48 -8.98 -11.88
CA ASP A 50 16.69 -9.59 -11.32
C ASP A 50 16.39 -10.67 -10.26
N GLY A 51 15.11 -11.00 -10.04
CA GLY A 51 14.67 -12.01 -9.08
C GLY A 51 14.54 -11.51 -7.63
N ARG A 52 14.87 -10.25 -7.33
CA ARG A 52 14.62 -9.67 -6.01
C ARG A 52 13.17 -9.27 -5.86
N VAL A 53 12.64 -9.37 -4.64
CA VAL A 53 11.38 -8.77 -4.26
C VAL A 53 11.67 -7.41 -3.62
N GLN A 54 11.17 -6.34 -4.24
CA GLN A 54 11.13 -5.04 -3.60
C GLN A 54 9.88 -5.00 -2.71
N ASN A 55 10.06 -4.68 -1.43
CA ASN A 55 8.98 -4.41 -0.49
C ASN A 55 9.01 -2.94 -0.10
N VAL A 56 7.85 -2.28 -0.14
CA VAL A 56 7.70 -0.89 0.28
C VAL A 56 6.61 -0.81 1.31
N ILE A 57 6.92 -0.27 2.48
CA ILE A 57 5.97 0.07 3.54
C ILE A 57 5.96 1.58 3.64
N TYR A 58 4.78 2.20 3.64
CA TYR A 58 4.70 3.66 3.63
C TYR A 58 3.58 4.22 4.49
N LYS A 59 3.77 5.48 4.88
CA LYS A 59 2.81 6.35 5.55
C LYS A 59 2.77 7.69 4.82
N ALA A 60 1.57 8.18 4.52
CA ALA A 60 1.35 9.53 4.02
C ALA A 60 0.46 10.29 5.01
N ASP A 61 0.95 11.43 5.48
CA ASP A 61 0.27 12.34 6.40
C ASP A 61 0.52 13.80 6.00
N ASP A 62 0.25 14.73 6.91
CA ASP A 62 0.46 16.17 6.74
C ASP A 62 1.94 16.57 6.56
N THR A 63 2.87 15.71 6.98
CA THR A 63 4.32 15.93 6.81
C THR A 63 4.87 15.37 5.49
N GLY A 64 4.04 14.67 4.70
CA GLY A 64 4.40 14.14 3.39
C GLY A 64 4.33 12.61 3.31
N PHE A 65 5.02 12.06 2.30
CA PHE A 65 5.09 10.62 2.04
C PHE A 65 6.41 10.06 2.55
N HIS A 66 6.31 9.10 3.48
CA HIS A 66 7.45 8.44 4.11
C HIS A 66 7.41 6.96 3.80
N ALA A 67 8.51 6.40 3.32
CA ALA A 67 8.56 5.00 2.91
C ALA A 67 9.87 4.33 3.33
N ASP A 68 9.72 3.10 3.84
CA ASP A 68 10.79 2.15 4.04
C ASP A 68 10.80 1.17 2.87
N VAL A 69 11.95 1.06 2.19
CA VAL A 69 12.13 0.20 1.02
C VAL A 69 13.15 -0.87 1.35
N THR A 70 12.76 -2.13 1.22
CA THR A 70 13.65 -3.29 1.40
C THR A 70 13.67 -4.17 0.15
N PHE A 71 14.73 -4.94 0.03
CA PHE A 71 14.91 -5.91 -1.06
C PHE A 71 15.25 -7.27 -0.47
N GLU A 72 14.52 -8.29 -0.87
CA GLU A 72 14.75 -9.69 -0.49
C GLU A 72 15.13 -10.48 -1.73
N THR A 73 16.12 -11.37 -1.64
CA THR A 73 16.45 -12.29 -2.73
C THR A 73 15.41 -13.39 -2.77
N GLY A 74 14.71 -13.56 -3.90
CA GLY A 74 13.85 -14.73 -4.12
C GLY A 74 14.70 -16.01 -4.11
N HIS A 75 14.35 -16.96 -3.25
CA HIS A 75 14.96 -18.29 -3.22
C HIS A 75 14.54 -19.13 -4.43
#